data_AF-A0A8H4BFN1-F1
#
_entry.id   AF-A0A8H4BFN1-F1
#
_cell.length_a   1.000
_cell.length_b   1.000
_cell.length_c   1.000
_cell.angle_alpha   90.00
_cell.angle_beta   90.00
_cell.angle_gamma   90.00
#
_symmetry.space_group_name_H-M   'P 1'
#
loop_
_entity.id
_entity.type
_entity.pdbx_description
1 polymer ?
#
loop_
_entity_poly.entity_id
_entity_poly.type
_entity_poly.pdbx_seq_one_letter_code
_entity_poly.pdbx_strand_id
1 'polypeptide(L)'
;MHNIPESFAGSDQDIVKEFTFLLEQIKQICQQLDSSRAAVQFAEADETIGSKLKEIIQFICRRYYEDASAGDSGIAFLVLLMIGIQVLGTVPEVKEQLLHRTQVGRCIVVNMLTVLKSPKNKINTPRMLYDQSEFMQILFDCPHLKSPNEMPNMIDTLTEVASKFASVDKDWYLYKDYANVVTLATDLFSY
;
A
#
# COMPACT_ATOMS: atom_id res chain seq x y z
N MET A 1 5.43 -10.01 -20.39
CA MET A 1 6.62 -9.52 -19.67
C MET A 1 6.40 -8.04 -19.41
N HIS A 2 5.98 -7.68 -18.20
CA HIS A 2 5.89 -6.27 -17.81
C HIS A 2 7.22 -5.89 -17.17
N ASN A 3 7.91 -4.93 -17.79
CA ASN A 3 9.20 -4.44 -17.34
C ASN A 3 9.01 -3.68 -16.02
N ILE A 4 9.47 -4.29 -14.93
CA ILE A 4 9.70 -3.60 -13.66
C ILE A 4 10.89 -2.65 -13.91
N PRO A 5 10.77 -1.34 -13.68
CA PRO A 5 11.81 -0.40 -14.05
C PRO A 5 13.12 -0.64 -13.26
N GLU A 6 14.23 -0.61 -13.98
CA GLU A 6 15.58 -0.60 -13.42
C GLU A 6 15.83 0.76 -12.75
N SER A 7 16.06 0.72 -11.44
CA SER A 7 16.82 1.69 -10.64
C SER A 7 16.68 3.17 -11.00
N PHE A 8 15.78 3.88 -10.32
CA PHE A 8 15.86 5.34 -10.18
C PHE A 8 16.55 5.69 -8.85
N ALA A 9 17.77 6.19 -8.93
CA ALA A 9 18.41 6.90 -7.82
C ALA A 9 18.21 8.39 -8.07
N GLY A 10 17.46 9.11 -7.24
CA GLY A 10 17.31 10.56 -7.44
C GLY A 10 16.16 11.19 -6.66
N SER A 11 16.18 12.53 -6.68
CA SER A 11 15.34 13.54 -6.01
C SER A 11 13.86 13.24 -5.73
N ASP A 12 13.20 14.10 -4.92
CA ASP A 12 11.76 14.07 -4.62
C ASP A 12 10.87 13.89 -5.88
N GLN A 13 11.27 14.44 -7.03
CA GLN A 13 10.54 14.26 -8.30
C GLN A 13 10.58 12.83 -8.86
N ASP A 14 11.62 12.06 -8.55
CA ASP A 14 11.74 10.67 -8.97
C ASP A 14 10.83 9.76 -8.12
N ILE A 15 10.68 10.09 -6.83
CA ILE A 15 9.74 9.41 -5.92
C ILE A 15 8.29 9.63 -6.38
N VAL A 16 7.91 10.88 -6.70
CA VAL A 16 6.55 11.20 -7.18
C VAL A 16 6.21 10.42 -8.45
N LYS A 17 7.12 10.40 -9.45
CA LYS A 17 6.91 9.63 -10.68
C LYS A 17 6.78 8.14 -10.43
N GLU A 18 7.62 7.58 -9.55
CA GLU A 18 7.57 6.17 -9.19
C GLU A 18 6.24 5.83 -8.49
N PHE A 19 5.78 6.68 -7.57
CA PHE A 19 4.49 6.50 -6.89
C PHE A 19 3.31 6.57 -7.86
N THR A 20 3.31 7.54 -8.78
CA THR A 20 2.27 7.63 -9.82
C THR A 20 2.23 6.36 -10.66
N PHE A 21 3.39 5.88 -11.12
CA PHE A 21 3.48 4.64 -11.88
C PHE A 21 2.97 3.44 -11.07
N LEU A 22 3.35 3.33 -9.80
CA LEU A 22 2.89 2.26 -8.92
C LEU A 22 1.37 2.31 -8.71
N LEU A 23 0.81 3.50 -8.47
CA LEU A 23 -0.63 3.69 -8.33
C LEU A 23 -1.37 3.21 -9.58
N GLU A 24 -0.92 3.61 -10.76
CA GLU A 24 -1.50 3.16 -12.04
C GLU A 24 -1.44 1.64 -12.19
N GLN A 25 -0.30 1.03 -11.88
CA GLN A 25 -0.13 -0.43 -11.94
C GLN A 25 -1.03 -1.16 -10.95
N ILE A 26 -1.14 -0.67 -9.71
CA ILE A 26 -2.01 -1.26 -8.68
C ILE A 26 -3.47 -1.18 -9.13
N LYS A 27 -3.90 -0.03 -9.65
CA LYS A 27 -5.25 0.15 -10.20
C LYS A 27 -5.55 -0.81 -11.33
N GLN A 28 -4.63 -0.93 -12.29
CA GLN A 28 -4.78 -1.83 -13.42
C GLN A 28 -4.92 -3.28 -12.95
N ILE A 29 -4.10 -3.72 -11.98
CA ILE A 29 -4.20 -5.07 -11.42
C ILE A 29 -5.56 -5.29 -10.74
N CYS A 30 -6.02 -4.32 -9.94
CA CYS A 30 -7.33 -4.42 -9.29
C CYS A 30 -8.49 -4.46 -10.32
N GLN A 31 -8.41 -3.67 -11.39
CA GLN A 31 -9.40 -3.64 -12.47
C GLN A 31 -9.40 -4.92 -13.33
N GLN A 32 -8.24 -5.58 -13.49
CA GLN A 32 -8.15 -6.88 -14.19
C GLN A 32 -9.02 -7.94 -13.49
N LEU A 33 -9.10 -7.92 -12.17
CA LEU A 33 -9.92 -8.87 -11.41
C LEU A 33 -11.40 -8.58 -11.62
N ASP A 34 -11.80 -7.30 -11.51
CA ASP A 34 -13.19 -6.89 -11.76
C ASP A 34 -13.64 -7.25 -13.18
N SER A 35 -12.79 -7.03 -14.18
CA SER A 35 -13.07 -7.37 -15.58
C SER A 35 -13.25 -8.88 -15.79
N SER A 36 -12.66 -9.70 -14.91
CA SER A 36 -12.74 -11.17 -14.95
C SER A 36 -13.95 -11.73 -14.19
N ARG A 37 -14.74 -10.88 -13.50
CA ARG A 37 -15.88 -11.30 -12.65
C ARG A 37 -16.98 -12.05 -13.39
N ALA A 38 -17.23 -11.72 -14.66
CA ALA A 38 -18.24 -12.38 -15.48
C ALA A 38 -17.73 -13.68 -16.13
N ALA A 39 -16.44 -13.98 -16.03
CA ALA A 39 -15.84 -15.17 -16.61
C ALA A 39 -15.85 -16.32 -15.60
N VAL A 40 -16.00 -17.56 -16.11
CA VAL A 40 -15.91 -18.80 -15.33
C VAL A 40 -14.56 -18.91 -14.58
N GLN A 41 -13.54 -18.18 -15.05
CA GLN A 41 -12.18 -18.16 -14.52
C GLN A 41 -11.96 -17.13 -13.39
N PHE A 42 -13.00 -16.46 -12.87
CA PHE A 42 -12.84 -15.44 -11.83
C PHE A 42 -12.04 -15.94 -10.61
N ALA A 43 -12.23 -17.19 -10.21
CA ALA A 43 -11.47 -17.82 -9.11
C ALA A 43 -10.01 -18.15 -9.47
N GLU A 44 -9.69 -18.43 -10.74
CA GLU A 44 -8.31 -18.70 -11.19
C GLU A 44 -7.53 -17.39 -11.44
N ALA A 45 -8.24 -16.36 -11.92
CA ALA A 45 -7.71 -15.02 -12.07
C ALA A 45 -7.30 -14.42 -10.70
N ASP A 46 -8.00 -14.81 -9.64
CA ASP A 46 -7.77 -14.35 -8.26
C ASP A 46 -6.35 -14.68 -7.76
N GLU A 47 -5.90 -15.93 -7.87
CA GLU A 47 -4.55 -16.32 -7.43
C GLU A 47 -3.45 -15.58 -8.22
N THR A 48 -3.64 -15.45 -9.53
CA THR A 48 -2.69 -14.75 -10.41
C THR A 48 -2.62 -13.26 -10.08
N ILE A 49 -3.75 -12.61 -9.85
CA ILE A 49 -3.84 -11.18 -9.57
C ILE A 49 -3.35 -10.89 -8.15
N GLY A 50 -3.72 -11.71 -7.17
CA GLY A 50 -3.16 -11.66 -5.83
C GLY A 50 -1.65 -11.82 -5.82
N SER A 51 -1.08 -12.70 -6.66
CA SER A 51 0.37 -12.83 -6.85
C SER A 51 0.99 -11.53 -7.35
N LYS A 52 0.42 -10.89 -8.38
CA LYS A 52 0.92 -9.62 -8.93
C LYS A 52 0.96 -8.51 -7.88
N LEU A 53 -0.08 -8.37 -7.04
CA LEU A 53 -0.05 -7.40 -5.94
C LEU A 53 1.05 -7.73 -4.92
N LYS A 54 1.22 -9.00 -4.58
CA LYS A 54 2.31 -9.45 -3.67
C LYS A 54 3.69 -9.23 -4.28
N GLU A 55 3.86 -9.37 -5.59
CA GLU A 55 5.10 -9.05 -6.30
C GLU A 55 5.44 -7.56 -6.21
N ILE A 56 4.44 -6.66 -6.35
CA ILE A 56 4.64 -5.22 -6.11
C ILE A 56 5.06 -4.98 -4.65
N ILE A 57 4.38 -5.60 -3.69
CA ILE A 57 4.75 -5.50 -2.25
C ILE A 57 6.22 -5.90 -2.04
N GLN A 58 6.64 -7.04 -2.59
CA GLN A 58 8.01 -7.54 -2.47
C GLN A 58 9.02 -6.64 -3.17
N PHE A 59 8.69 -6.13 -4.37
CA PHE A 59 9.54 -5.20 -5.11
C PHE A 59 9.83 -3.94 -4.28
N ILE A 60 8.80 -3.35 -3.69
CA ILE A 60 8.92 -2.14 -2.89
C ILE A 60 9.69 -2.40 -1.59
N CYS A 61 9.40 -3.51 -0.91
CA CYS A 61 10.15 -3.87 0.31
C CYS A 61 11.63 -4.11 -0.02
N ARG A 62 11.95 -4.80 -1.12
CA ARG A 62 13.34 -4.97 -1.56
C ARG A 62 14.03 -3.63 -1.79
N ARG A 63 13.37 -2.74 -2.53
CA ARG A 63 13.94 -1.46 -2.97
C ARG A 63 14.14 -0.45 -1.84
N TYR A 64 13.18 -0.32 -0.92
CA TYR A 64 13.18 0.74 0.09
C TYR A 64 13.47 0.23 1.51
N TYR A 65 13.28 -1.06 1.78
CA TYR A 65 13.53 -1.67 3.08
C TYR A 65 14.73 -2.63 3.11
N GLU A 66 14.91 -3.54 2.15
CA GLU A 66 15.99 -4.54 2.22
C GLU A 66 17.33 -4.03 1.69
N ASP A 67 17.32 -3.18 0.65
CA ASP A 67 18.54 -2.59 0.12
C ASP A 67 19.24 -1.72 1.19
N ALA A 68 20.47 -2.09 1.53
CA ALA A 68 21.28 -1.40 2.54
C ALA A 68 21.80 -0.04 2.05
N SER A 69 21.85 0.15 0.73
CA SER A 69 22.36 1.36 0.07
C SER A 69 21.24 2.32 -0.36
N ALA A 70 19.98 1.88 -0.30
CA ALA A 70 18.83 2.66 -0.76
C ALA A 70 17.72 2.82 0.28
N GLY A 71 17.04 3.98 0.16
CA GLY A 71 15.67 4.16 0.60
C GLY A 71 15.44 4.51 2.07
N ASP A 72 14.21 4.91 2.30
CA ASP A 72 13.61 5.13 3.60
C ASP A 72 12.50 4.10 3.79
N SER A 73 12.53 3.36 4.90
CA SER A 73 11.51 2.34 5.17
C SER A 73 10.10 2.94 5.31
N GLY A 74 10.00 4.24 5.60
CA GLY A 74 8.75 4.99 5.59
C GLY A 74 8.13 5.10 4.21
N ILE A 75 8.94 5.16 3.13
CA ILE A 75 8.45 5.17 1.75
C ILE A 75 7.78 3.83 1.43
N ALA A 76 8.41 2.71 1.81
CA ALA A 76 7.82 1.38 1.65
C ALA A 76 6.46 1.30 2.36
N PHE A 77 6.40 1.80 3.60
CA PHE A 77 5.15 1.86 4.37
C PHE A 77 4.05 2.64 3.64
N LEU A 78 4.35 3.81 3.07
CA LEU A 78 3.37 4.62 2.35
C LEU A 78 2.84 3.93 1.09
N VAL A 79 3.69 3.24 0.32
CA VAL A 79 3.21 2.44 -0.82
C VAL A 79 2.33 1.26 -0.35
N LEU A 80 2.69 0.59 0.74
CA LEU A 80 1.85 -0.47 1.30
C LEU A 80 0.47 0.06 1.70
N LEU A 81 0.40 1.29 2.24
CA LEU A 81 -0.86 1.96 2.56
C LEU A 81 -1.64 2.28 1.28
N MET A 82 -0.98 2.80 0.25
CA MET A 82 -1.57 3.05 -1.07
C MET A 82 -2.21 1.78 -1.66
N ILE A 83 -1.50 0.64 -1.61
CA ILE A 83 -2.05 -0.65 -2.04
C ILE A 83 -3.31 -0.98 -1.23
N GLY A 84 -3.26 -0.81 0.09
CA GLY A 84 -4.40 -1.09 0.95
C GLY A 84 -5.63 -0.23 0.64
N ILE A 85 -5.42 1.07 0.39
CA ILE A 85 -6.47 2.00 -0.05
C ILE A 85 -7.09 1.51 -1.36
N GLN A 86 -6.28 1.18 -2.36
CA GLN A 86 -6.76 0.72 -3.67
C GLN A 86 -7.52 -0.61 -3.58
N VAL A 87 -7.05 -1.57 -2.79
CA VAL A 87 -7.77 -2.83 -2.53
C VAL A 87 -9.14 -2.55 -1.93
N LEU A 88 -9.24 -1.65 -0.95
CA LEU A 88 -10.53 -1.27 -0.35
C LEU A 88 -11.41 -0.41 -1.25
N GLY A 89 -10.83 0.28 -2.24
CA GLY A 89 -11.56 1.03 -3.27
C GLY A 89 -12.22 0.14 -4.33
N THR A 90 -11.86 -1.15 -4.40
CA THR A 90 -12.49 -2.10 -5.33
C THR A 90 -13.95 -2.43 -4.97
N VAL A 91 -14.69 -2.96 -5.95
CA VAL A 91 -16.06 -3.47 -5.77
C VAL A 91 -16.11 -4.60 -4.73
N PRO A 92 -17.23 -4.80 -4.02
CA PRO A 92 -17.31 -5.73 -2.90
C PRO A 92 -16.82 -7.16 -3.19
N GLU A 93 -17.14 -7.72 -4.36
CA GLU A 93 -16.76 -9.09 -4.71
C GLU A 93 -15.24 -9.25 -4.91
N VAL A 94 -14.64 -8.28 -5.61
CA VAL A 94 -13.18 -8.22 -5.85
C VAL A 94 -12.44 -8.04 -4.53
N LYS A 95 -12.96 -7.16 -3.66
CA LYS A 95 -12.42 -6.90 -2.34
C LYS A 95 -12.42 -8.15 -1.46
N GLU A 96 -13.54 -8.87 -1.43
CA GLU A 96 -13.67 -10.11 -0.67
C GLU A 96 -12.67 -11.16 -1.16
N GLN A 97 -12.52 -11.32 -2.47
CA GLN A 97 -11.53 -12.23 -3.04
C GLN A 97 -10.09 -11.85 -2.66
N LEU A 98 -9.70 -10.61 -2.92
CA LEU A 98 -8.36 -10.13 -2.59
C LEU A 98 -8.03 -10.31 -1.10
N LEU A 99 -8.97 -10.00 -0.21
CA LEU A 99 -8.73 -10.08 1.23
C LEU A 99 -8.84 -11.50 1.80
N HIS A 100 -9.85 -12.27 1.42
CA HIS A 100 -10.11 -13.59 2.01
C HIS A 100 -9.36 -14.71 1.30
N ARG A 101 -9.36 -14.73 -0.04
CA ARG A 101 -8.75 -15.81 -0.84
C ARG A 101 -7.27 -15.61 -1.01
N THR A 102 -6.85 -14.45 -1.52
CA THR A 102 -5.42 -14.19 -1.74
C THR A 102 -4.69 -13.76 -0.48
N GLN A 103 -5.42 -13.32 0.56
CA GLN A 103 -4.86 -12.84 1.81
C GLN A 103 -3.91 -11.66 1.62
N VAL A 104 -4.16 -10.79 0.63
CA VAL A 104 -3.31 -9.63 0.37
C VAL A 104 -3.28 -8.69 1.58
N GLY A 105 -4.39 -8.55 2.31
CA GLY A 105 -4.45 -7.74 3.53
C GLY A 105 -3.46 -8.20 4.62
N ARG A 106 -3.34 -9.52 4.84
CA ARG A 106 -2.33 -10.09 5.75
C ARG A 106 -0.91 -9.75 5.27
N CYS A 107 -0.65 -9.93 3.97
CA CYS A 107 0.64 -9.63 3.37
C CYS A 107 1.03 -8.16 3.57
N ILE A 108 0.11 -7.23 3.31
CA ILE A 108 0.32 -5.79 3.49
C ILE A 108 0.68 -5.50 4.95
N VAL A 109 -0.11 -5.99 5.92
CA VAL A 109 0.10 -5.68 7.34
C VAL A 109 1.39 -6.25 7.90
N VAL A 110 1.74 -7.49 7.55
CA VAL A 110 3.01 -8.09 7.97
C VAL A 110 4.20 -7.29 7.44
N ASN A 111 4.16 -6.87 6.17
CA ASN A 111 5.22 -6.05 5.61
C ASN A 111 5.25 -4.66 6.23
N MET A 112 4.10 -4.02 6.47
CA MET A 112 4.03 -2.74 7.18
C MET A 112 4.69 -2.82 8.56
N LEU A 113 4.36 -3.84 9.36
CA LEU A 113 4.98 -4.04 10.67
C LEU A 113 6.49 -4.26 10.58
N THR A 114 6.94 -4.97 9.54
CA THR A 114 8.37 -5.22 9.31
C THR A 114 9.11 -3.93 8.99
N VAL A 115 8.58 -3.11 8.07
CA VAL A 115 9.22 -1.85 7.68
C VAL A 115 9.13 -0.79 8.79
N LEU A 116 8.05 -0.74 9.57
CA LEU A 116 7.89 0.22 10.68
C LEU A 116 8.86 -0.05 11.84
N LYS A 117 9.23 -1.31 12.08
CA LYS A 117 10.24 -1.67 13.09
C LYS A 117 11.68 -1.39 12.64
N SER A 118 11.87 -1.00 11.37
CA SER A 118 13.18 -0.71 10.81
C SER A 118 13.81 0.51 11.47
N PRO A 119 15.10 0.46 11.87
CA PRO A 119 15.84 1.64 12.29
C PRO A 119 16.14 2.60 11.12
N LYS A 120 15.87 2.20 9.86
CA LYS A 120 16.05 3.05 8.67
C LYS A 120 14.93 4.06 8.45
N ASN A 121 13.83 3.98 9.22
CA ASN A 121 12.80 5.00 9.15
C ASN A 121 13.40 6.35 9.56
N LYS A 122 13.42 7.32 8.64
CA LYS A 122 13.91 8.65 9.01
C LYS A 122 12.79 9.37 9.77
N ILE A 123 13.21 10.15 10.77
CA ILE A 123 12.31 11.01 11.52
C ILE A 123 11.70 12.02 10.53
N ASN A 124 10.37 12.20 10.57
CA ASN A 124 9.58 13.12 9.72
C ASN A 124 9.38 12.73 8.24
N THR A 125 9.68 11.51 7.80
CA THR A 125 9.49 11.11 6.39
C THR A 125 8.07 11.32 5.87
N PRO A 126 7.01 10.89 6.58
CA PRO A 126 5.67 11.20 6.13
C PRO A 126 5.39 12.70 6.12
N ARG A 127 5.88 13.45 7.11
CA ARG A 127 5.69 14.91 7.18
C ARG A 127 6.29 15.64 5.99
N MET A 128 7.53 15.31 5.62
CA MET A 128 8.19 15.90 4.44
C MET A 128 7.40 15.64 3.15
N LEU A 129 6.71 14.51 3.07
CA LEU A 129 5.87 14.13 1.94
C LEU A 129 4.44 14.71 2.05
N TYR A 130 3.94 14.94 3.26
CA TYR A 130 2.65 15.59 3.54
C TYR A 130 2.60 17.05 3.08
N ASP A 131 3.73 17.74 3.21
CA ASP A 131 3.89 19.10 2.71
C ASP A 131 3.92 19.14 1.16
N GLN A 132 4.03 17.98 0.49
CA GLN A 132 3.97 17.83 -0.96
C GLN A 132 2.56 17.40 -1.38
N SER A 133 1.72 18.38 -1.73
CA SER A 133 0.32 18.11 -2.13
C SER A 133 0.19 17.09 -3.27
N GLU A 134 1.14 17.10 -4.23
CA GLU A 134 1.16 16.13 -5.35
C GLU A 134 1.37 14.70 -4.86
N PHE A 135 2.27 14.48 -3.91
CA PHE A 135 2.49 13.15 -3.32
C PHE A 135 1.23 12.66 -2.59
N MET A 136 0.58 13.54 -1.82
CA MET A 136 -0.64 13.19 -1.09
C MET A 136 -1.82 12.86 -2.00
N GLN A 137 -1.94 13.56 -3.13
CA GLN A 137 -2.91 13.24 -4.19
C GLN A 137 -2.70 11.82 -4.72
N ILE A 138 -1.45 11.39 -4.88
CA ILE A 138 -1.12 10.05 -5.38
C ILE A 138 -1.38 9.00 -4.30
N LEU A 139 -0.89 9.22 -3.07
CA LEU A 139 -1.04 8.27 -1.96
C LEU A 139 -2.52 7.93 -1.69
N PHE A 140 -3.38 8.96 -1.66
CA PHE A 140 -4.80 8.80 -1.38
C PHE A 140 -5.67 8.71 -2.63
N ASP A 141 -5.08 8.79 -3.81
CA ASP A 141 -5.78 8.78 -5.10
C ASP A 141 -6.90 9.84 -5.19
N CYS A 142 -6.55 11.08 -4.85
CA CYS A 142 -7.48 12.21 -4.76
C CYS A 142 -6.99 13.41 -5.59
N PRO A 143 -6.87 13.28 -6.92
CA PRO A 143 -6.25 14.30 -7.80
C PRO A 143 -6.96 15.66 -7.78
N HIS A 144 -8.18 15.73 -7.27
CA HIS A 144 -8.99 16.94 -7.20
C HIS A 144 -8.68 17.82 -5.99
N LEU A 145 -8.11 17.25 -4.92
CA LEU A 145 -7.81 17.98 -3.68
C LEU A 145 -6.48 18.71 -3.85
N LYS A 146 -6.42 20.01 -3.59
CA LYS A 146 -5.23 20.82 -3.92
C LYS A 146 -4.50 21.35 -2.70
N SER A 147 -5.10 21.25 -1.52
CA SER A 147 -4.51 21.68 -0.26
C SER A 147 -4.23 20.47 0.65
N PRO A 148 -3.08 20.40 1.34
CA PRO A 148 -2.83 19.39 2.37
C PRO A 148 -3.93 19.31 3.44
N ASN A 149 -4.58 20.44 3.76
CA ASN A 149 -5.66 20.50 4.74
C ASN A 149 -6.97 19.84 4.27
N GLU A 150 -7.13 19.63 2.97
CA GLU A 150 -8.26 18.93 2.39
C GLU A 150 -8.00 17.41 2.29
N MET A 151 -6.74 16.99 2.43
CA MET A 151 -6.33 15.60 2.28
C MET A 151 -6.71 14.77 3.50
N PRO A 152 -7.00 13.46 3.30
CA PRO A 152 -7.16 12.53 4.40
C PRO A 152 -5.94 12.51 5.35
N ASN A 153 -6.19 12.30 6.63
CA ASN A 153 -5.12 12.00 7.57
C ASN A 153 -4.66 10.55 7.39
N MET A 154 -3.35 10.32 7.39
CA MET A 154 -2.72 9.02 7.12
C MET A 154 -3.00 8.03 8.23
N ILE A 155 -2.96 8.46 9.48
CA ILE A 155 -3.25 7.59 10.64
C ILE A 155 -4.73 7.22 10.64
N ASP A 156 -5.63 8.17 10.35
CA ASP A 156 -7.06 7.87 10.26
C ASP A 156 -7.35 6.90 9.10
N THR A 157 -6.72 7.13 7.94
CA THR A 157 -6.86 6.26 6.76
C THR A 157 -6.28 4.87 7.02
N LEU A 158 -5.11 4.78 7.64
CA LEU A 158 -4.51 3.50 8.07
C LEU A 158 -5.42 2.79 9.07
N THR A 159 -6.01 3.51 10.01
CA THR A 159 -6.95 2.96 11.00
C THR A 159 -8.18 2.37 10.30
N GLU A 160 -8.75 3.08 9.34
CA GLU A 160 -9.85 2.56 8.53
C GLU A 160 -9.44 1.32 7.74
N VAL A 161 -8.28 1.37 7.06
CA VAL A 161 -7.76 0.27 6.24
C VAL A 161 -7.56 -0.97 7.10
N ALA A 162 -6.85 -0.85 8.22
CA ALA A 162 -6.56 -1.94 9.13
C ALA A 162 -7.83 -2.52 9.76
N SER A 163 -8.77 -1.66 10.16
CA SER A 163 -10.07 -2.09 10.69
C SER A 163 -10.89 -2.88 9.67
N LYS A 164 -10.94 -2.42 8.42
CA LYS A 164 -11.66 -3.13 7.35
C LYS A 164 -10.99 -4.46 7.00
N PHE A 165 -9.66 -4.51 6.93
CA PHE A 165 -8.96 -5.80 6.77
C PHE A 165 -9.27 -6.75 7.92
N ALA A 166 -9.18 -6.28 9.16
CA ALA A 166 -9.51 -7.07 10.35
C ALA A 166 -10.96 -7.57 10.33
N SER A 167 -11.91 -6.76 9.86
CA SER A 167 -13.31 -7.16 9.79
C SER A 167 -13.58 -8.34 8.86
N VAL A 168 -12.78 -8.47 7.79
CA VAL A 168 -12.88 -9.53 6.78
C VAL A 168 -12.07 -10.76 7.19
N ASP A 169 -11.01 -10.57 7.99
CA ASP A 169 -10.03 -11.59 8.30
C ASP A 169 -9.95 -11.94 9.79
N LYS A 170 -11.07 -12.41 10.35
CA LYS A 170 -11.23 -12.67 11.81
C LYS A 170 -10.45 -13.88 12.31
N ASP A 171 -10.16 -14.83 11.42
CA ASP A 171 -9.57 -16.12 11.78
C ASP A 171 -8.03 -16.12 11.72
N TRP A 172 -7.42 -14.99 11.37
CA TRP A 172 -5.96 -14.90 11.33
C TRP A 172 -5.36 -14.94 12.74
N TYR A 173 -4.45 -15.89 12.99
CA TYR A 173 -3.80 -16.05 14.31
C TYR A 173 -3.00 -14.82 14.77
N LEU A 174 -2.63 -13.92 13.85
CA LEU A 174 -2.00 -12.64 14.15
C LEU A 174 -2.99 -11.47 14.05
N TYR A 175 -4.29 -11.67 14.27
CA TYR A 175 -5.33 -10.64 14.19
C TYR A 175 -4.96 -9.30 14.86
N LYS A 176 -4.27 -9.35 16.00
CA LYS A 176 -3.78 -8.17 16.74
C LYS A 176 -2.84 -7.27 15.92
N ASP A 177 -2.21 -7.81 14.87
CA ASP A 177 -1.27 -7.07 14.02
C ASP A 177 -1.96 -5.95 13.23
N TYR A 178 -3.26 -6.06 12.96
CA TYR A 178 -4.06 -4.96 12.42
C TYR A 178 -4.11 -3.75 13.37
N ALA A 179 -4.20 -3.97 14.68
CA ALA A 179 -4.13 -2.88 15.65
C ALA A 179 -2.68 -2.41 15.85
N ASN A 180 -1.73 -3.35 15.94
CA ASN A 180 -0.32 -3.03 16.19
C ASN A 180 0.28 -2.13 15.10
N VAL A 181 -0.10 -2.32 13.83
CA VAL A 181 0.42 -1.50 12.73
C VAL A 181 -0.01 -0.04 12.87
N VAL A 182 -1.23 0.20 13.33
CA VAL A 182 -1.74 1.54 13.63
C VAL A 182 -0.95 2.14 14.78
N THR A 183 -0.82 1.42 15.90
CA THR A 183 -0.05 1.90 17.06
C THR A 183 1.38 2.28 16.70
N LEU A 184 2.11 1.41 15.98
CA LEU A 184 3.49 1.69 15.59
C LEU A 184 3.59 2.88 14.62
N ALA A 185 2.68 2.99 13.66
CA ALA A 185 2.66 4.12 12.75
C ALA A 185 2.33 5.42 13.47
N THR A 186 1.39 5.39 14.43
CA THR A 186 1.11 6.53 15.32
C THR A 186 2.36 6.89 16.09
N ASP A 187 2.97 5.97 16.83
CA ASP A 187 4.16 6.28 17.65
C ASP A 187 5.33 6.85 16.83
N LEU A 188 5.48 6.38 15.58
CA LEU A 188 6.56 6.81 14.69
C LEU A 188 6.28 8.14 13.97
N PHE A 189 5.01 8.43 13.66
CA PHE A 189 4.64 9.52 12.76
C PHE A 189 3.66 10.56 13.34
N SER A 190 3.16 10.38 14.56
CA SER A 190 2.30 11.37 15.21
C SER A 190 3.12 12.44 15.92
N TYR A 191 3.30 13.58 15.24
CA TYR A 191 3.56 14.92 15.82
C TYR A 191 3.10 16.02 14.86
#